data_AF-A0A3C0G5R0-F1
#
_entry.id   AF-A0A3C0G5R0-F1
#
_cell.length_a   1.000
_cell.length_b   1.000
_cell.length_c   1.000
_cell.angle_alpha   90.00
_cell.angle_beta   90.00
_cell.angle_gamma   90.00
#
_symmetry.space_group_name_H-M   'P 1'
#
loop_
_entity.id
_entity.type
_entity.pdbx_description
1 polymer ?
#
loop_
_entity_poly.entity_id
_entity_poly.type
_entity_poly.pdbx_seq_one_letter_code
_entity_poly.pdbx_strand_id
1 'polypeptide(L)'
;MAVRKRKVKARARTGLTGAPIDKGFDAVKSYFHIDVERKDLVSTFKTYIKSNVDKKNQKFALANPDYKFYMFSHYCATAFWINTGIKLDEKSSKYADGLTNYIIDLVKIGKEIYFEKQAKAKDSANVVTLSPQQRLQKKISNTIMQDLLSLEDAWMNGDKAELDIYQEFKRHGLSGSAVKPVREVIEGWLLDYEDAYHKRCNDAVEGYAHLKRPELNRRIKACQSMLNDCDRIRSAAKATRATRVKQPKSADKQIARVQYKKEDTEYKLVSIPPIKVVGGTRLFTFNTKTRVISEYITQDTKGFEISGTTIKNFDKVNSRCRNLRKPAEFFPEIFDRSPKQIDKAWNDLKTKERVPNGRINSDTILLRVMDR
;
A
#
# COMPACT_ATOMS: atom_id res chain seq x y z
N MET A 1 -24.28 -22.40 14.05
CA MET A 1 -23.62 -22.31 15.37
C MET A 1 -23.55 -20.86 15.79
N ALA A 2 -24.18 -20.48 16.91
CA ALA A 2 -24.04 -19.13 17.45
C ALA A 2 -22.58 -18.90 17.89
N VAL A 3 -21.91 -17.93 17.28
CA VAL A 3 -20.52 -17.58 17.60
C VAL A 3 -20.48 -17.08 19.05
N ARG A 4 -19.96 -17.89 19.98
CA ARG A 4 -19.82 -17.52 21.40
C ARG A 4 -18.86 -16.35 21.56
N LYS A 5 -19.21 -15.38 22.41
CA LYS A 5 -18.35 -14.24 22.80
C LYS A 5 -17.07 -14.77 23.44
N ARG A 6 -15.91 -14.50 22.83
CA ARG A 6 -14.58 -14.87 23.34
C ARG A 6 -13.96 -13.71 24.11
N LYS A 7 -13.21 -14.03 25.17
CA LYS A 7 -12.52 -13.04 26.02
C LYS A 7 -11.33 -12.45 25.26
N VAL A 8 -11.29 -11.12 25.15
CA VAL A 8 -10.20 -10.37 24.51
C VAL A 8 -8.93 -10.46 25.36
N LYS A 9 -7.78 -10.75 24.73
CA LYS A 9 -6.46 -10.78 25.39
C LYS A 9 -5.74 -9.45 25.13
N ALA A 10 -5.40 -8.73 26.18
CA ALA A 10 -4.65 -7.47 26.11
C ALA A 10 -3.19 -7.70 25.71
N ARG A 11 -2.62 -6.79 24.90
CA ARG A 11 -1.19 -6.75 24.59
C ARG A 11 -0.64 -5.34 24.81
N ALA A 12 0.62 -5.24 25.25
CA ALA A 12 1.30 -3.96 25.35
C ALA A 12 1.50 -3.34 23.96
N ARG A 13 1.23 -2.04 23.85
CA ARG A 13 1.41 -1.25 22.61
C ARG A 13 2.88 -0.89 22.45
N THR A 14 3.40 -0.98 21.23
CA THR A 14 4.81 -0.73 20.90
C THR A 14 4.96 0.27 19.75
N GLY A 15 6.17 0.80 19.56
CA GLY A 15 6.47 1.82 18.56
C GLY A 15 5.66 3.10 18.77
N LEU A 16 5.24 3.76 17.70
CA LEU A 16 4.50 5.03 17.76
C LEU A 16 3.17 4.94 18.54
N THR A 17 2.53 3.77 18.56
CA THR A 17 1.24 3.58 19.26
C THR A 17 1.39 3.48 20.77
N GLY A 18 2.61 3.21 21.26
CA GLY A 18 2.95 3.16 22.68
C GLY A 18 3.38 4.51 23.27
N ALA A 19 3.46 5.57 22.46
CA ALA A 19 3.93 6.87 22.92
C ALA A 19 3.05 7.42 24.08
N PRO A 20 3.65 7.85 25.21
CA PRO A 20 2.93 8.24 26.43
C PRO A 20 2.36 9.66 26.33
N ILE A 21 1.46 9.88 25.37
CA ILE A 21 0.87 11.18 25.06
C ILE A 21 0.14 11.82 26.27
N ASP A 22 -0.47 10.99 27.11
CA ASP A 22 -1.17 11.39 28.34
C ASP A 22 -0.24 11.93 29.44
N LYS A 23 1.05 11.57 29.41
CA LYS A 23 2.04 12.04 30.39
C LYS A 23 2.69 13.36 29.99
N GLY A 24 2.27 13.96 28.86
CA GLY A 24 2.77 15.24 28.37
C GLY A 24 3.92 15.14 27.38
N PHE A 25 4.34 16.30 26.87
CA PHE A 25 5.32 16.42 25.79
C PHE A 25 6.71 15.87 26.17
N ASP A 26 7.18 16.14 27.40
CA ASP A 26 8.50 15.69 27.86
C ASP A 26 8.59 14.15 27.91
N ALA A 27 7.52 13.47 28.31
CA ALA A 27 7.46 12.00 28.31
C ALA A 27 7.51 11.43 26.88
N VAL A 28 6.80 12.06 25.93
CA VAL A 28 6.84 11.67 24.51
C VAL A 28 8.23 11.90 23.92
N LYS A 29 8.87 13.04 24.22
CA LYS A 29 10.24 13.33 23.76
C LYS A 29 11.23 12.28 24.25
N SER A 30 11.19 11.92 25.53
CA SER A 30 12.04 10.87 26.10
C SER A 30 11.79 9.51 25.44
N TYR A 31 10.52 9.14 25.23
CA TYR A 31 10.15 7.90 24.53
C TYR A 31 10.68 7.86 23.09
N PHE A 32 10.61 8.98 22.35
CA PHE A 32 11.17 9.08 21.00
C PHE A 32 12.69 8.97 20.94
N HIS A 33 13.39 9.30 22.03
CA HIS A 33 14.83 9.17 22.11
C HIS A 33 15.29 7.73 22.35
N ILE A 34 14.49 6.94 23.07
CA ILE A 34 14.89 5.61 23.57
C ILE A 34 14.19 4.47 22.82
N ASP A 35 12.87 4.59 22.61
CA ASP A 35 12.00 3.45 22.29
C ASP A 35 11.46 3.46 20.84
N VAL A 36 11.65 4.54 20.08
CA VAL A 36 11.13 4.65 18.70
C VAL A 36 12.21 4.32 17.67
N GLU A 37 11.93 3.33 16.82
CA GLU A 37 12.85 2.91 15.76
C GLU A 37 13.07 3.99 14.70
N ARG A 38 14.28 4.03 14.12
CA ARG A 38 14.68 4.99 13.07
C ARG A 38 13.69 5.08 11.91
N LYS A 39 13.16 3.95 11.47
CA LYS A 39 12.18 3.89 10.37
C LYS A 39 10.91 4.66 10.70
N ASP A 40 10.45 4.55 11.94
CA ASP A 40 9.25 5.24 12.40
C ASP A 40 9.53 6.74 12.60
N LEU A 41 10.68 7.11 13.18
CA LEU A 41 11.13 8.51 13.27
C LEU A 41 11.09 9.22 11.90
N VAL A 42 11.74 8.62 10.89
CA VAL A 42 11.76 9.15 9.52
C VAL A 42 10.34 9.24 8.95
N SER A 43 9.51 8.21 9.16
CA SER A 43 8.14 8.19 8.67
C SER A 43 7.30 9.32 9.28
N THR A 44 7.39 9.53 10.58
CA THR A 44 6.67 10.57 11.33
C THR A 44 7.07 11.96 10.84
N PHE A 45 8.37 12.23 10.74
CA PHE A 45 8.87 13.53 10.32
C PHE A 45 8.48 13.82 8.85
N LYS A 46 8.71 12.88 7.92
CA LYS A 46 8.29 13.07 6.52
C LYS A 46 6.77 13.25 6.38
N THR A 47 5.97 12.66 7.26
CA THR A 47 4.51 12.86 7.28
C THR A 47 4.16 14.28 7.73
N TYR A 48 4.83 14.79 8.77
CA TYR A 48 4.67 16.18 9.21
C TYR A 48 4.98 17.19 8.09
N ILE A 49 6.12 17.02 7.39
CA ILE A 49 6.51 17.91 6.28
C ILE A 49 5.41 17.92 5.19
N LYS A 50 4.85 16.75 4.85
CA LYS A 50 3.81 16.65 3.81
C LYS A 50 2.48 17.29 4.19
N SER A 51 2.19 17.39 5.48
CA SER A 51 0.94 17.94 5.99
C SER A 51 1.02 19.45 6.25
N ASN A 52 2.19 19.97 6.65
CA ASN A 52 2.33 21.33 7.18
C ASN A 52 3.17 22.28 6.30
N VAL A 53 3.91 21.77 5.31
CA VAL A 53 4.76 22.59 4.42
C VAL A 53 4.09 22.71 3.05
N ASP A 54 4.34 23.78 2.29
CA ASP A 54 3.83 23.91 0.92
C ASP A 54 4.48 22.92 -0.05
N LYS A 55 3.76 22.56 -1.13
CA LYS A 55 4.20 21.52 -2.09
C LYS A 55 5.59 21.77 -2.70
N LYS A 56 5.98 23.03 -2.89
CA LYS A 56 7.28 23.38 -3.51
C LYS A 56 8.40 23.11 -2.52
N ASN A 57 8.28 23.62 -1.30
CA ASN A 57 9.26 23.41 -0.24
C ASN A 57 9.30 21.96 0.26
N GLN A 58 8.18 21.23 0.24
CA GLN A 58 8.17 19.79 0.49
C GLN A 58 9.14 19.04 -0.42
N LYS A 59 9.18 19.39 -1.72
CA LYS A 59 10.05 18.74 -2.70
C LYS A 59 11.53 18.94 -2.37
N PHE A 60 11.91 20.16 -1.98
CA PHE A 60 13.27 20.49 -1.58
C PHE A 60 13.63 19.83 -0.24
N ALA A 61 12.80 20.01 0.79
CA ALA A 61 13.04 19.41 2.11
C ALA A 61 13.23 17.89 2.02
N LEU A 62 12.41 17.19 1.23
CA LEU A 62 12.47 15.74 1.04
C LEU A 62 13.60 15.25 0.11
N ALA A 63 14.34 16.16 -0.55
CA ALA A 63 15.49 15.79 -1.39
C ALA A 63 16.74 15.41 -0.57
N ASN A 64 16.76 15.81 0.70
CA ASN A 64 17.82 15.51 1.67
C ASN A 64 17.95 14.01 1.94
N PRO A 65 19.16 13.55 2.35
CA PRO A 65 19.39 12.16 2.76
C PRO A 65 18.64 11.79 4.05
N ASP A 66 18.36 10.49 4.21
CA ASP A 66 17.45 9.99 5.26
C ASP A 66 17.89 10.32 6.70
N TYR A 67 19.20 10.43 6.96
CA TYR A 67 19.72 10.76 8.30
C TYR A 67 19.26 12.11 8.82
N LYS A 68 19.02 13.09 7.93
CA LYS A 68 18.49 14.40 8.31
C LYS A 68 17.08 14.33 8.93
N PHE A 69 16.34 13.23 8.73
CA PHE A 69 14.99 13.05 9.27
C PHE A 69 14.94 12.20 10.54
N TYR A 70 16.06 11.69 11.06
CA TYR A 70 16.09 10.96 12.33
C TYR A 70 17.23 11.37 13.28
N MET A 71 18.26 12.08 12.78
CA MET A 71 19.42 12.51 13.59
C MET A 71 19.01 13.29 14.83
N PHE A 72 17.92 14.06 14.73
CA PHE A 72 17.33 14.80 15.84
C PHE A 72 15.98 14.19 16.23
N SER A 73 16.00 13.23 17.16
CA SER A 73 14.78 12.53 17.61
C SER A 73 13.78 13.46 18.30
N HIS A 74 14.24 14.54 18.94
CA HIS A 74 13.35 15.55 19.53
C HIS A 74 12.48 16.26 18.47
N TYR A 75 13.02 16.57 17.29
CA TYR A 75 12.23 17.12 16.18
C TYR A 75 11.20 16.12 15.66
N CYS A 76 11.53 14.82 15.68
CA CYS A 76 10.56 13.77 15.34
C CYS A 76 9.43 13.69 16.39
N ALA A 77 9.75 13.83 17.67
CA ALA A 77 8.79 13.88 18.76
C ALA A 77 7.87 15.12 18.67
N THR A 78 8.43 16.28 18.35
CA THR A 78 7.66 17.51 18.10
C THR A 78 6.75 17.35 16.90
N ALA A 79 7.26 16.82 15.79
CA ALA A 79 6.48 16.53 14.59
C ALA A 79 5.32 15.55 14.89
N PHE A 80 5.58 14.52 15.69
CA PHE A 80 4.56 13.60 16.19
C PHE A 80 3.50 14.34 17.00
N TRP A 81 3.91 15.11 18.00
CA TRP A 81 3.03 15.83 18.91
C TRP A 81 2.08 16.76 18.15
N ILE A 82 2.59 17.54 17.19
CA ILE A 82 1.78 18.42 16.36
C ILE A 82 0.82 17.61 15.47
N ASN A 83 1.28 16.50 14.88
CA ASN A 83 0.44 15.62 14.07
C ASN A 83 -0.71 14.98 14.88
N THR A 84 -0.55 14.77 16.19
CA THR A 84 -1.64 14.29 17.05
C THR A 84 -2.74 15.33 17.26
N GLY A 85 -2.46 16.60 16.97
CA GLY A 85 -3.43 17.70 17.06
C GLY A 85 -3.71 18.19 18.48
N ILE A 86 -2.83 17.88 19.44
CA ILE A 86 -2.89 18.35 20.83
C ILE A 86 -2.42 19.81 20.89
N LYS A 87 -3.03 20.61 21.78
CA LYS A 87 -2.64 22.02 21.99
C LYS A 87 -1.18 22.09 22.47
N LEU A 88 -0.44 23.05 21.93
CA LEU A 88 0.95 23.29 22.31
C LEU A 88 0.97 24.07 23.64
N ASP A 89 1.78 23.59 24.58
CA ASP A 89 2.21 24.34 25.75
C ASP A 89 3.41 25.24 25.42
N GLU A 90 3.83 26.09 26.37
CA GLU A 90 4.94 27.04 26.15
C GLU A 90 6.24 26.33 25.72
N LYS A 91 6.52 25.15 26.31
CA LYS A 91 7.72 24.37 25.99
C LYS A 91 7.64 23.76 24.60
N SER A 92 6.56 23.03 24.29
CA SER A 92 6.37 22.41 22.98
C SER A 92 6.27 23.45 21.86
N SER A 93 5.80 24.66 22.14
CA SER A 93 5.87 25.79 21.20
C SER A 93 7.32 26.14 20.83
N LYS A 94 8.22 26.28 21.81
CA LYS A 94 9.65 26.55 21.54
C LYS A 94 10.29 25.45 20.68
N TYR A 95 9.94 24.19 20.92
CA TYR A 95 10.40 23.08 20.09
C TYR A 95 9.76 23.08 18.69
N ALA A 96 8.51 23.54 18.55
CA ALA A 96 7.84 23.69 17.27
C ALA A 96 8.49 24.80 16.41
N ASP A 97 8.92 25.90 17.03
CA ASP A 97 9.67 26.96 16.38
C ASP A 97 11.04 26.44 15.89
N GLY A 98 11.75 25.71 16.75
CA GLY A 98 13.00 25.03 16.37
C GLY A 98 12.83 24.04 15.22
N LEU A 99 11.75 23.24 15.24
CA LEU A 99 11.40 22.34 14.15
C LEU A 99 11.15 23.09 12.85
N THR A 100 10.46 24.23 12.91
CA THR A 100 10.16 25.08 11.75
C THR A 100 11.44 25.65 11.15
N ASN A 101 12.34 26.18 11.98
CA ASN A 101 13.65 26.67 11.55
C ASN A 101 14.48 25.56 10.92
N TYR A 102 14.48 24.37 11.53
CA TYR A 102 15.19 23.23 10.96
C TYR A 102 14.63 22.81 9.59
N ILE A 103 13.30 22.86 9.40
CA ILE A 103 12.68 22.62 8.09
C ILE A 103 13.10 23.67 7.07
N ILE A 104 13.17 24.96 7.45
CA ILE A 104 13.66 26.03 6.57
C ILE A 104 15.09 25.71 6.10
N ASP A 105 15.96 25.24 6.99
CA ASP A 105 17.32 24.85 6.63
C ASP A 105 17.37 23.59 5.75
N LEU A 106 16.50 22.61 6.00
CA LEU A 106 16.33 21.46 5.10
C LEU A 106 15.87 21.89 3.71
N VAL A 107 15.00 22.90 3.60
CA VAL A 107 14.57 23.44 2.31
C VAL A 107 15.74 24.10 1.58
N LYS A 108 16.56 24.89 2.27
CA LYS A 108 17.75 25.54 1.68
C LYS A 108 18.74 24.51 1.14
N ILE A 109 19.20 23.59 1.99
CA ILE A 109 20.15 22.53 1.62
C ILE A 109 19.54 21.61 0.54
N GLY A 110 18.28 21.24 0.72
CA GLY A 110 17.57 20.36 -0.18
C GLY A 110 17.33 20.97 -1.57
N LYS A 111 17.28 22.29 -1.69
CA LYS A 111 17.15 23.00 -2.96
C LYS A 111 18.40 22.81 -3.82
N GLU A 112 19.59 22.94 -3.25
CA GLU A 112 20.87 22.71 -3.93
C GLU A 112 20.95 21.26 -4.43
N ILE A 113 20.74 20.30 -3.53
CA ILE A 113 20.72 18.86 -3.85
C ILE A 113 19.70 18.54 -4.96
N TYR A 114 18.54 19.17 -4.92
CA TYR A 114 17.49 18.95 -5.91
C TYR A 114 17.90 19.43 -7.30
N PHE A 115 18.53 20.60 -7.41
CA PHE A 115 19.02 21.11 -8.69
C PHE A 115 20.23 20.34 -9.20
N GLU A 116 21.16 19.94 -8.33
CA GLU A 116 22.27 19.05 -8.70
C GLU A 116 21.77 17.70 -9.25
N LYS A 117 20.76 17.10 -8.60
CA LYS A 117 20.14 15.85 -9.08
C LYS A 117 19.50 16.04 -10.45
N GLN A 118 18.87 17.19 -10.71
CA GLN A 118 18.30 17.49 -12.02
C GLN A 118 19.36 17.74 -13.09
N ALA A 119 20.45 18.43 -12.75
CA ALA A 119 21.58 18.64 -13.66
C ALA A 119 22.20 17.29 -14.06
N LYS A 120 22.52 16.44 -13.07
CA LYS A 120 23.01 15.06 -13.32
C LYS A 120 22.02 14.23 -14.15
N ALA A 121 20.72 14.40 -13.95
CA ALA A 121 19.71 13.72 -14.76
C ALA A 121 19.75 14.19 -16.23
N LYS A 122 19.93 15.49 -16.48
CA LYS A 122 20.09 16.04 -17.84
C LYS A 122 21.39 15.55 -18.49
N ASP A 123 22.50 15.53 -17.75
CA ASP A 123 23.78 15.05 -18.27
C ASP A 123 23.72 13.54 -18.57
N SER A 124 23.04 12.76 -17.72
CA SER A 124 22.81 11.32 -17.97
C SER A 124 21.87 11.05 -19.14
N ALA A 125 21.02 12.01 -19.52
CA ALA A 125 20.14 11.88 -20.69
C ALA A 125 20.93 11.95 -22.02
N ASN A 126 22.12 12.56 -22.02
CA ASN A 126 23.03 12.55 -23.17
C ASN A 126 23.71 11.18 -23.37
N VAL A 127 23.75 10.32 -22.36
CA VAL A 127 24.21 8.94 -22.51
C VAL A 127 23.04 8.10 -22.98
N VAL A 128 23.05 7.69 -24.25
CA VAL A 128 22.05 6.77 -24.82
C VAL A 128 22.17 5.40 -24.14
N THR A 129 21.44 5.23 -23.05
CA THR A 129 21.34 3.94 -22.35
C THR A 129 20.13 3.18 -22.88
N LEU A 130 20.35 1.97 -23.40
CA LEU A 130 19.25 1.10 -23.85
C LEU A 130 18.31 0.84 -22.67
N SER A 131 17.03 1.14 -22.86
CA SER A 131 15.98 0.82 -21.88
C SER A 131 15.90 -0.69 -21.65
N PRO A 132 15.40 -1.17 -20.50
CA PRO A 132 15.21 -2.60 -20.27
C PRO A 132 14.40 -3.31 -21.36
N GLN A 133 13.40 -2.62 -21.94
CA GLN A 133 12.61 -3.14 -23.06
C GLN A 133 13.44 -3.26 -24.33
N GLN A 134 14.23 -2.24 -24.69
CA GLN A 134 15.11 -2.31 -25.85
C GLN A 134 16.19 -3.39 -25.70
N ARG A 135 16.74 -3.57 -24.49
CA ARG A 135 17.68 -4.67 -24.22
C ARG A 135 17.03 -6.04 -24.39
N LEU A 136 15.80 -6.19 -23.89
CA LEU A 136 15.03 -7.42 -24.06
C LEU A 136 14.74 -7.68 -25.54
N GLN A 137 14.31 -6.67 -26.30
CA GLN A 137 14.05 -6.81 -27.74
C GLN A 137 15.31 -7.20 -28.51
N LYS A 138 16.45 -6.55 -28.21
CA LYS A 138 17.74 -6.95 -28.79
C LYS A 138 18.10 -8.39 -28.45
N LYS A 139 17.86 -8.83 -27.21
CA LYS A 139 18.08 -10.23 -26.81
C LYS A 139 17.19 -11.18 -27.60
N ILE A 140 15.89 -10.90 -27.72
CA ILE A 140 14.94 -11.71 -28.49
C ILE A 140 15.37 -11.79 -29.95
N SER A 141 15.65 -10.64 -30.57
CA SER A 141 16.06 -10.51 -31.97
C SER A 141 17.37 -11.26 -32.27
N ASN A 142 18.32 -11.25 -31.35
CA ASN A 142 19.62 -11.92 -31.52
C ASN A 142 19.62 -13.42 -31.12
N THR A 143 18.51 -13.96 -30.60
CA THR A 143 18.45 -15.34 -30.10
C THR A 143 17.32 -16.12 -30.75
N ILE A 144 16.19 -16.28 -30.06
CA ILE A 144 15.03 -17.07 -30.52
C ILE A 144 14.52 -16.65 -31.90
N MET A 145 14.66 -15.37 -32.25
CA MET A 145 14.23 -14.89 -33.55
C MET A 145 15.19 -15.32 -34.68
N GLN A 146 16.48 -15.49 -34.38
CA GLN A 146 17.43 -16.11 -35.32
C GLN A 146 17.18 -17.61 -35.46
N ASP A 147 16.80 -18.31 -34.38
CA ASP A 147 16.46 -19.73 -34.47
C ASP A 147 15.22 -19.96 -35.34
N LEU A 148 14.23 -19.05 -35.26
CA LEU A 148 13.07 -19.05 -36.15
C LEU A 148 13.47 -18.81 -37.61
N LEU A 149 14.28 -17.79 -37.89
CA LEU A 149 14.77 -17.56 -39.26
C LEU A 149 15.57 -18.76 -39.81
N SER A 150 16.40 -19.37 -38.97
CA SER A 150 17.17 -20.57 -39.34
C SER A 150 16.26 -21.77 -39.64
N LEU A 151 15.14 -21.90 -38.91
CA LEU A 151 14.11 -22.91 -39.18
C LEU A 151 13.42 -22.67 -40.53
N GLU A 152 13.10 -21.41 -40.83
CA GLU A 152 12.49 -21.01 -42.10
C GLU A 152 13.42 -21.28 -43.28
N ASP A 153 14.70 -20.92 -43.17
CA ASP A 153 15.74 -21.23 -44.17
C ASP A 153 15.87 -22.75 -44.40
N ALA A 154 15.90 -23.54 -43.33
CA ALA A 154 15.94 -25.00 -43.43
C ALA A 154 14.71 -25.55 -44.18
N TRP A 155 13.52 -25.02 -43.89
CA TRP A 155 12.30 -25.39 -44.59
C TRP A 155 12.31 -24.98 -46.07
N MET A 156 12.91 -23.84 -46.42
CA MET A 156 13.09 -23.43 -47.83
C MET A 156 14.04 -24.35 -48.58
N ASN A 157 15.09 -24.86 -47.91
CA ASN A 157 16.03 -25.84 -48.47
C ASN A 157 15.44 -27.27 -48.59
N GLY A 158 14.22 -27.49 -48.11
CA GLY A 158 13.53 -28.78 -48.16
C GLY A 158 13.77 -29.67 -46.94
N ASP A 159 14.46 -29.16 -45.92
CA ASP A 159 14.72 -29.90 -44.68
C ASP A 159 13.46 -29.95 -43.79
N LYS A 160 13.33 -31.06 -43.07
CA LYS A 160 12.24 -31.28 -42.10
C LYS A 160 12.67 -30.93 -40.69
N ALA A 161 13.32 -29.80 -40.52
CA ALA A 161 13.76 -29.31 -39.22
C ALA A 161 12.55 -29.04 -38.30
N GLU A 162 12.76 -29.24 -37.00
CA GLU A 162 11.81 -29.02 -35.91
C GLU A 162 12.45 -28.10 -34.86
N LEU A 163 11.63 -27.28 -34.20
CA LEU A 163 12.08 -26.32 -33.19
C LEU A 163 11.19 -26.41 -31.94
N ASP A 164 11.80 -26.75 -30.80
CA ASP A 164 11.14 -26.74 -29.50
C ASP A 164 11.31 -25.36 -28.85
N ILE A 165 10.30 -24.51 -29.00
CA ILE A 165 10.30 -23.14 -28.45
C ILE A 165 10.48 -23.14 -26.93
N TYR A 166 9.97 -24.17 -26.23
CA TYR A 166 10.09 -24.24 -24.79
C TYR A 166 11.53 -24.46 -24.33
N GLN A 167 12.28 -25.35 -25.01
CA GLN A 167 13.70 -25.57 -24.72
C GLN A 167 14.55 -24.40 -25.16
N GLU A 168 14.26 -23.79 -26.30
CA GLU A 168 15.00 -22.63 -26.79
C GLU A 168 14.83 -21.40 -25.88
N PHE A 169 13.63 -21.17 -25.34
CA PHE A 169 13.42 -20.14 -24.32
C PHE A 169 14.26 -20.40 -23.06
N LYS A 170 14.43 -21.66 -22.66
CA LYS A 170 15.30 -22.01 -21.54
C LYS A 170 16.78 -21.79 -21.87
N ARG A 171 17.24 -22.28 -23.04
CA ARG A 171 18.62 -22.14 -23.51
C ARG A 171 19.05 -20.67 -23.55
N HIS A 172 18.18 -19.80 -24.07
CA HIS A 172 18.45 -18.37 -24.19
C HIS A 172 18.18 -17.58 -22.90
N GLY A 173 17.65 -18.21 -21.84
CA GLY A 173 17.26 -17.53 -20.61
C GLY A 173 16.22 -16.44 -20.87
N LEU A 174 15.22 -16.74 -21.69
CA LEU A 174 14.08 -15.87 -21.98
C LEU A 174 12.95 -16.15 -20.97
N SER A 175 12.26 -15.08 -20.56
CA SER A 175 11.13 -15.19 -19.63
C SER A 175 9.79 -15.05 -20.36
N GLY A 176 8.68 -15.24 -19.64
CA GLY A 176 7.33 -15.03 -20.19
C GLY A 176 7.10 -13.66 -20.85
N SER A 177 7.92 -12.64 -20.54
CA SER A 177 7.87 -11.33 -21.20
C SER A 177 8.30 -11.36 -22.68
N ALA A 178 9.08 -12.34 -23.10
CA ALA A 178 9.58 -12.50 -24.46
C ALA A 178 8.63 -13.27 -25.37
N VAL A 179 7.57 -13.88 -24.81
CA VAL A 179 6.64 -14.74 -25.57
C VAL A 179 5.87 -13.98 -26.64
N LYS A 180 5.47 -12.72 -26.35
CA LYS A 180 4.59 -11.97 -27.26
C LYS A 180 5.22 -11.72 -28.64
N PRO A 181 6.44 -11.14 -28.76
CA PRO A 181 7.07 -10.94 -30.08
C PRO A 181 7.29 -12.25 -30.86
N VAL A 182 7.61 -13.34 -30.15
CA VAL A 182 7.82 -14.65 -30.78
C VAL A 182 6.51 -15.23 -31.31
N ARG A 183 5.43 -15.11 -30.53
CA ARG A 183 4.09 -15.52 -30.92
C ARG A 183 3.60 -14.76 -32.15
N GLU A 184 3.80 -13.45 -32.23
CA GLU A 184 3.33 -12.64 -33.36
C GLU A 184 3.92 -13.12 -34.70
N VAL A 185 5.18 -13.54 -34.71
CA VAL A 185 5.83 -14.12 -35.92
C VAL A 185 5.22 -15.47 -36.28
N ILE A 186 5.09 -16.37 -35.30
CA ILE A 186 4.53 -17.71 -35.54
C ILE A 186 3.05 -17.65 -35.95
N GLU A 187 2.27 -16.72 -35.38
CA GLU A 187 0.88 -16.47 -35.78
C GLU A 187 0.79 -15.98 -37.22
N GLY A 188 1.71 -15.12 -37.66
CA GLY A 188 1.82 -14.69 -39.06
C GLY A 188 2.06 -15.88 -40.01
N TRP A 189 3.07 -16.70 -39.70
CA TRP A 189 3.34 -17.91 -40.49
C TRP A 189 2.17 -18.89 -40.51
N LEU A 190 1.50 -19.10 -39.37
CA LEU A 190 0.35 -19.99 -39.28
C LEU A 190 -0.79 -19.50 -40.18
N LEU A 191 -1.09 -18.20 -40.14
CA LEU A 191 -2.11 -17.57 -40.98
C LEU A 191 -1.82 -17.80 -42.46
N ASP A 192 -0.60 -17.50 -42.88
CA ASP A 192 -0.15 -17.64 -44.28
C ASP A 192 -0.23 -19.10 -44.76
N TYR A 193 0.21 -20.06 -43.94
CA TYR A 193 0.15 -21.48 -44.29
C TYR A 193 -1.28 -22.03 -44.29
N GLU A 194 -2.14 -21.62 -43.35
CA GLU A 194 -3.54 -22.02 -43.31
C GLU A 194 -4.31 -21.49 -44.52
N ASP A 195 -4.07 -20.23 -44.91
CA ASP A 195 -4.72 -19.62 -46.06
C ASP A 195 -4.28 -20.26 -47.38
N ALA A 196 -3.00 -20.61 -47.52
CA ALA A 196 -2.51 -21.39 -48.66
C ALA A 196 -3.10 -22.82 -48.69
N TYR A 197 -3.21 -23.48 -47.53
CA TYR A 197 -3.74 -24.84 -47.43
C TYR A 197 -5.25 -24.92 -47.73
N HIS A 198 -6.02 -23.96 -47.23
CA HIS A 198 -7.47 -23.88 -47.40
C HIS A 198 -7.91 -23.07 -48.63
N LYS A 199 -6.96 -22.45 -49.35
CA LYS A 199 -7.21 -21.58 -50.51
C LYS A 199 -8.12 -20.40 -50.21
N ARG A 200 -7.90 -19.75 -49.07
CA ARG A 200 -8.70 -18.60 -48.61
C ARG A 200 -8.18 -17.26 -49.14
N CYS A 201 -6.87 -17.19 -49.43
CA CYS A 201 -6.21 -16.01 -49.97
C CYS A 201 -5.45 -16.40 -51.25
N ASN A 202 -5.71 -15.68 -52.35
CA ASN A 202 -5.08 -15.96 -53.65
C ASN A 202 -3.55 -15.71 -53.61
N ASP A 203 -3.12 -14.65 -52.93
CA ASP A 203 -1.70 -14.29 -52.82
C ASP A 203 -0.91 -15.34 -52.03
N ALA A 204 -1.51 -15.89 -50.95
CA ALA A 204 -0.90 -16.98 -50.19
C ALA A 204 -0.81 -18.26 -51.01
N VAL A 205 -1.83 -18.57 -51.83
CA VAL A 205 -1.81 -19.74 -52.72
C VAL A 205 -0.71 -19.62 -53.77
N GLU A 206 -0.50 -18.42 -54.34
CA GLU A 206 0.59 -18.16 -55.27
C GLU A 206 1.96 -18.25 -54.60
N GLY A 207 2.14 -17.56 -53.46
CA GLY A 207 3.41 -17.52 -52.72
C GLY A 207 3.89 -18.90 -52.27
N TYR A 208 2.98 -19.80 -51.92
CA TYR A 208 3.30 -21.16 -51.48
C TYR A 208 3.03 -22.25 -52.53
N ALA A 209 2.85 -21.89 -53.81
CA ALA A 209 2.60 -22.85 -54.89
C ALA A 209 3.71 -23.90 -55.06
N HIS A 210 4.93 -23.56 -54.65
CA HIS A 210 6.09 -24.46 -54.66
C HIS A 210 6.00 -25.59 -53.61
N LEU A 211 5.11 -25.47 -52.62
CA LEU A 211 4.93 -26.46 -51.55
C LEU A 211 3.79 -27.43 -51.85
N LYS A 212 4.04 -28.72 -51.60
CA LYS A 212 2.98 -29.73 -51.66
C LYS A 212 2.06 -29.61 -50.44
N ARG A 213 0.78 -29.91 -50.63
CA ARG A 213 -0.24 -29.88 -49.57
C ARG A 213 0.12 -30.66 -48.28
N PRO A 214 0.78 -31.84 -48.32
CA PRO A 214 1.24 -32.52 -47.10
C PRO A 214 2.31 -31.73 -46.33
N GLU A 215 3.17 -31.00 -47.03
CA GLU A 215 4.23 -30.18 -46.42
C GLU A 215 3.65 -28.92 -45.75
N LEU A 216 2.66 -28.28 -46.38
CA LEU A 216 1.89 -27.19 -45.74
C LEU A 216 1.25 -27.66 -44.43
N ASN A 217 0.62 -28.84 -44.43
CA ASN A 217 0.02 -29.41 -43.22
C ASN A 217 1.06 -29.71 -42.13
N ARG A 218 2.29 -30.12 -42.51
CA ARG A 218 3.40 -30.31 -41.56
C ARG A 218 3.79 -28.99 -40.89
N ARG A 219 3.96 -27.92 -41.68
CA ARG A 219 4.32 -26.58 -41.19
C ARG A 219 3.24 -25.99 -40.29
N ILE A 220 1.96 -26.14 -40.65
CA ILE A 220 0.82 -25.75 -39.79
C ILE A 220 0.90 -26.44 -38.42
N LYS A 221 1.13 -27.76 -38.40
CA LYS A 221 1.26 -28.52 -37.13
C LYS A 221 2.47 -28.06 -36.31
N ALA A 222 3.59 -27.76 -36.95
CA ALA A 222 4.77 -27.22 -36.28
C ALA A 222 4.44 -25.85 -35.63
N CYS A 223 3.83 -24.92 -36.37
CA CYS A 223 3.39 -23.63 -35.84
C CYS A 223 2.42 -23.78 -34.65
N GLN A 224 1.42 -24.67 -34.75
CA GLN A 224 0.50 -24.94 -33.65
C GLN A 224 1.23 -25.48 -32.40
N SER A 225 2.21 -26.37 -32.56
CA SER A 225 3.04 -26.85 -31.46
C SER A 225 3.83 -25.70 -30.80
N MET A 226 4.47 -24.86 -31.61
CA MET A 226 5.23 -23.71 -31.13
C MET A 226 4.35 -22.69 -30.36
N LEU A 227 3.11 -22.47 -30.80
CA LEU A 227 2.14 -21.61 -30.10
C LEU A 227 1.68 -22.21 -28.76
N ASN A 228 1.49 -23.52 -28.70
CA ASN A 228 1.19 -24.22 -27.45
C ASN A 228 2.34 -24.09 -26.44
N ASP A 229 3.59 -24.17 -26.91
CA ASP A 229 4.76 -23.96 -26.06
C ASP A 229 4.83 -22.51 -25.55
N CYS A 230 4.50 -21.52 -26.39
CA CYS A 230 4.32 -20.13 -25.97
C CYS A 230 3.31 -20.00 -24.81
N ASP A 231 2.17 -20.71 -24.87
CA ASP A 231 1.16 -20.70 -23.79
C ASP A 231 1.65 -21.36 -22.50
N ARG A 232 2.41 -22.46 -22.62
CA ARG A 232 3.03 -23.14 -21.49
C ARG A 232 4.06 -22.23 -20.80
N ILE A 233 4.92 -21.56 -21.56
CA ILE A 233 5.90 -20.60 -21.02
C ILE A 233 5.18 -19.47 -20.26
N ARG A 234 4.12 -18.91 -20.84
CA ARG A 234 3.34 -17.83 -20.22
C ARG A 234 2.68 -18.30 -18.92
N SER A 235 2.13 -19.51 -18.91
CA SER A 235 1.47 -20.08 -17.73
C SER A 235 2.46 -20.39 -16.61
N ALA A 236 3.61 -20.97 -16.95
CA ALA A 236 4.71 -21.22 -16.00
C ALA A 236 5.24 -19.91 -15.38
N ALA A 237 5.42 -18.86 -16.19
CA ALA A 237 5.87 -17.55 -15.70
C ALA A 237 4.85 -16.87 -14.79
N LYS A 238 3.54 -17.10 -14.99
CA LYS A 238 2.48 -16.61 -14.09
C LYS A 238 2.51 -17.38 -12.76
N ALA A 239 2.67 -18.70 -12.80
CA ALA A 239 2.69 -19.55 -11.61
C ALA A 239 3.88 -19.26 -10.69
N THR A 240 5.05 -18.92 -11.24
CA THR A 240 6.27 -18.62 -10.47
C THR A 240 6.36 -17.17 -9.98
N ARG A 241 5.36 -16.33 -10.27
CA ARG A 241 5.37 -14.92 -9.84
C ARG A 241 5.20 -14.80 -8.33
N ALA A 242 6.28 -14.40 -7.64
CA ALA A 242 6.26 -14.17 -6.20
C ALA A 242 5.14 -13.18 -5.79
N THR A 243 4.23 -13.62 -4.93
CA THR A 243 3.20 -12.77 -4.33
C THR A 243 3.87 -11.84 -3.31
N ARG A 244 3.95 -10.55 -3.63
CA ARG A 244 4.50 -9.55 -2.72
C ARG A 244 3.55 -9.36 -1.53
N VAL A 245 3.96 -9.82 -0.35
CA VAL A 245 3.25 -9.56 0.90
C VAL A 245 3.26 -8.07 1.17
N LYS A 246 2.07 -7.45 1.26
CA LYS A 246 1.96 -6.03 1.60
C LYS A 246 2.37 -5.84 3.05
N GLN A 247 3.41 -5.05 3.27
CA GLN A 247 3.85 -4.67 4.61
C GLN A 247 2.75 -3.86 5.33
N PRO A 248 2.58 -4.05 6.66
CA PRO A 248 1.62 -3.28 7.43
C PRO A 248 1.93 -1.77 7.34
N LYS A 249 0.88 -0.95 7.21
CA LYS A 249 1.02 0.51 7.18
C LYS A 249 1.40 1.01 8.59
N SER A 250 2.41 1.87 8.68
CA SER A 250 2.77 2.52 9.95
C SER A 250 1.60 3.32 10.52
N ALA A 251 1.52 3.41 11.86
CA ALA A 251 0.40 4.02 12.57
C ALA A 251 0.09 5.46 12.11
N ASP A 252 1.11 6.29 11.92
CA ASP A 252 0.95 7.65 11.40
C ASP A 252 0.28 7.70 10.02
N LYS A 253 0.62 6.75 9.15
CA LYS A 253 0.02 6.68 7.80
C LYS A 253 -1.43 6.18 7.83
N GLN A 254 -1.81 5.44 8.86
CA GLN A 254 -3.19 5.00 9.05
C GLN A 254 -4.09 6.17 9.47
N ILE A 255 -3.59 7.05 10.33
CA ILE A 255 -4.38 8.13 10.92
C ILE A 255 -4.39 9.44 10.10
N ALA A 256 -3.47 9.60 9.15
CA ALA A 256 -3.27 10.86 8.41
C ALA A 256 -4.52 11.41 7.68
N ARG A 257 -5.56 10.58 7.45
CA ARG A 257 -6.79 10.97 6.74
C ARG A 257 -8.06 10.79 7.57
N VAL A 258 -7.92 10.60 8.88
CA VAL A 258 -9.07 10.41 9.77
C VAL A 258 -9.78 11.75 9.98
N GLN A 259 -11.07 11.79 9.68
CA GLN A 259 -11.94 12.90 10.03
C GLN A 259 -12.66 12.56 11.34
N TYR A 260 -12.52 13.44 12.32
CA TYR A 260 -13.15 13.33 13.63
C TYR A 260 -13.31 14.74 14.22
N LYS A 261 -14.22 14.89 15.20
CA LYS A 261 -14.41 16.15 15.93
C LYS A 261 -13.36 16.22 17.04
N LYS A 262 -12.56 17.30 17.10
CA LYS A 262 -11.50 17.45 18.12
C LYS A 262 -12.05 17.85 19.48
N GLU A 263 -12.94 18.83 19.50
CA GLU A 263 -13.61 19.33 20.69
C GLU A 263 -15.07 19.64 20.36
N ASP A 264 -15.94 19.45 21.35
CA ASP A 264 -17.36 19.77 21.26
C ASP A 264 -17.75 20.66 22.43
N THR A 265 -18.28 21.84 22.12
CA THR A 265 -18.67 22.85 23.12
C THR A 265 -20.04 22.59 23.74
N GLU A 266 -20.95 21.90 23.03
CA GLU A 266 -22.31 21.58 23.49
C GLU A 266 -22.27 20.54 24.63
N TYR A 267 -21.54 19.46 24.43
CA TYR A 267 -21.35 18.36 25.37
C TYR A 267 -20.07 18.51 26.21
N LYS A 268 -19.26 19.55 25.97
CA LYS A 268 -17.98 19.83 26.67
C LYS A 268 -17.02 18.63 26.65
N LEU A 269 -16.88 18.00 25.48
CA LEU A 269 -16.04 16.82 25.29
C LEU A 269 -14.80 17.14 24.47
N VAL A 270 -13.69 16.50 24.80
CA VAL A 270 -12.45 16.52 24.02
C VAL A 270 -12.17 15.11 23.52
N SER A 271 -11.91 15.00 22.22
CA SER A 271 -11.59 13.72 21.59
C SER A 271 -10.15 13.31 21.87
N ILE A 272 -9.93 12.02 22.11
CA ILE A 272 -8.58 11.47 22.13
C ILE A 272 -7.97 11.48 20.72
N PRO A 273 -6.62 11.53 20.60
CA PRO A 273 -5.96 11.41 19.31
C PRO A 273 -6.20 10.04 18.64
N PRO A 274 -6.47 9.98 17.32
CA PRO A 274 -6.71 8.73 16.60
C PRO A 274 -5.57 7.72 16.68
N ILE A 275 -4.33 8.16 16.93
CA ILE A 275 -3.19 7.25 17.11
C ILE A 275 -3.39 6.31 18.29
N LYS A 276 -4.09 6.77 19.34
CA LYS A 276 -4.44 5.92 20.49
C LYS A 276 -5.46 4.85 20.14
N VAL A 277 -6.13 4.92 19.00
CA VAL A 277 -7.07 3.87 18.55
C VAL A 277 -6.34 2.71 17.89
N VAL A 278 -5.29 3.00 17.11
CA VAL A 278 -4.57 1.98 16.32
C VAL A 278 -3.90 0.96 17.25
N GLY A 279 -4.27 -0.32 17.14
CA GLY A 279 -3.79 -1.38 18.02
C GLY A 279 -4.53 -1.52 19.35
N GLY A 280 -5.48 -0.62 19.65
CA GLY A 280 -6.36 -0.76 20.81
C GLY A 280 -7.37 -1.90 20.62
N THR A 281 -7.99 -2.34 21.73
CA THR A 281 -8.91 -3.49 21.72
C THR A 281 -10.39 -3.13 21.85
N ARG A 282 -10.66 -2.03 22.56
CA ARG A 282 -12.00 -1.49 22.77
C ARG A 282 -11.97 0.03 22.57
N LEU A 283 -12.91 0.56 21.79
CA LEU A 283 -13.03 1.97 21.49
C LEU A 283 -14.47 2.44 21.73
N PHE A 284 -14.62 3.52 22.47
CA PHE A 284 -15.88 4.23 22.62
C PHE A 284 -15.88 5.51 21.78
N THR A 285 -16.91 5.69 20.96
CA THR A 285 -17.11 6.88 20.12
C THR A 285 -18.50 7.44 20.31
N PHE A 286 -18.65 8.75 20.25
CA PHE A 286 -19.94 9.43 20.32
C PHE A 286 -20.09 10.39 19.14
N ASN A 287 -21.20 10.28 18.42
CA ASN A 287 -21.53 11.19 17.33
C ASN A 287 -22.48 12.27 17.85
N THR A 288 -22.05 13.53 17.83
CA THR A 288 -22.78 14.64 18.46
C THR A 288 -24.07 14.97 17.73
N LYS A 289 -24.08 14.86 16.39
CA LYS A 289 -25.25 15.13 15.53
C LYS A 289 -26.36 14.08 15.69
N THR A 290 -25.99 12.81 15.75
CA THR A 290 -26.95 11.70 15.82
C THR A 290 -27.22 11.22 17.25
N ARG A 291 -26.43 11.69 18.23
CA ARG A 291 -26.43 11.25 19.63
C ARG A 291 -26.25 9.73 19.79
N VAL A 292 -25.56 9.10 18.83
CA VAL A 292 -25.23 7.68 18.84
C VAL A 292 -23.93 7.48 19.59
N ILE A 293 -23.95 6.63 20.62
CA ILE A 293 -22.75 6.05 21.19
C ILE A 293 -22.48 4.69 20.58
N SER A 294 -21.21 4.45 20.22
CA SER A 294 -20.76 3.16 19.68
C SER A 294 -19.60 2.63 20.50
N GLU A 295 -19.70 1.37 20.89
CA GLU A 295 -18.61 0.56 21.41
C GLU A 295 -18.12 -0.37 20.31
N TYR A 296 -16.87 -0.19 19.91
CA TYR A 296 -16.16 -1.09 19.02
C TYR A 296 -15.29 -2.02 19.84
N ILE A 297 -15.33 -3.31 19.53
CA ILE A 297 -14.48 -4.34 20.13
C ILE A 297 -13.78 -5.10 19.00
N THR A 298 -12.51 -5.42 19.15
CA THR A 298 -11.78 -6.28 18.23
C THR A 298 -11.28 -7.54 18.93
N GLN A 299 -11.23 -8.64 18.18
CA GLN A 299 -10.60 -9.89 18.58
C GLN A 299 -9.29 -10.15 17.81
N ASP A 300 -8.93 -9.26 16.88
CA ASP A 300 -7.70 -9.42 16.10
C ASP A 300 -6.48 -9.20 16.99
N THR A 301 -5.49 -10.07 16.84
CA THR A 301 -4.18 -9.98 17.49
C THR A 301 -3.47 -8.64 17.27
N LYS A 302 -3.77 -7.94 16.18
CA LYS A 302 -3.19 -6.64 15.82
C LYS A 302 -3.97 -5.44 16.37
N GLY A 303 -5.15 -5.66 16.96
CA GLY A 303 -6.05 -4.61 17.39
C GLY A 303 -6.74 -3.87 16.23
N PHE A 304 -7.26 -2.67 16.50
CA PHE A 304 -7.90 -1.86 15.45
C PHE A 304 -6.89 -1.34 14.42
N GLU A 305 -7.27 -1.39 13.15
CA GLU A 305 -6.57 -0.70 12.07
C GLU A 305 -7.46 0.41 11.51
N ILE A 306 -6.89 1.53 11.11
CA ILE A 306 -7.65 2.63 10.52
C ILE A 306 -7.26 2.83 9.06
N SER A 307 -8.27 2.94 8.20
CA SER A 307 -8.10 3.22 6.77
C SER A 307 -9.03 4.34 6.35
N GLY A 308 -8.47 5.55 6.19
CA GLY A 308 -9.26 6.75 5.94
C GLY A 308 -10.09 7.06 7.18
N THR A 309 -11.42 6.93 7.08
CA THR A 309 -12.37 7.10 8.19
C THR A 309 -13.01 5.80 8.64
N THR A 310 -12.54 4.65 8.15
CA THR A 310 -13.10 3.34 8.50
C THR A 310 -12.20 2.61 9.50
N ILE A 311 -12.79 2.16 10.60
CA ILE A 311 -12.21 1.23 11.58
C ILE A 311 -12.30 -0.18 10.97
N LYS A 312 -11.16 -0.83 10.82
CA LYS A 312 -11.03 -2.21 10.38
C LYS A 312 -10.79 -3.13 11.57
N ASN A 313 -11.01 -4.43 11.34
CA ASN A 313 -10.82 -5.51 12.31
C ASN A 313 -11.73 -5.42 13.55
N PHE A 314 -12.80 -4.62 13.53
CA PHE A 314 -13.80 -4.66 14.59
C PHE A 314 -14.74 -5.86 14.41
N ASP A 315 -15.15 -6.45 15.52
CA ASP A 315 -16.05 -7.59 15.56
C ASP A 315 -17.50 -7.12 15.57
N LYS A 316 -18.25 -7.46 14.51
CA LYS A 316 -19.67 -7.10 14.36
C LYS A 316 -20.58 -7.76 15.40
N VAL A 317 -20.14 -8.85 16.04
CA VAL A 317 -20.95 -9.58 17.04
C VAL A 317 -20.82 -8.96 18.42
N ASN A 318 -19.62 -8.50 18.78
CA ASN A 318 -19.35 -7.90 20.09
C ASN A 318 -19.45 -6.38 20.11
N SER A 319 -19.32 -5.72 18.96
CA SER A 319 -19.48 -4.27 18.85
C SER A 319 -20.94 -3.89 18.79
N ARG A 320 -21.28 -2.78 19.45
CA ARG A 320 -22.67 -2.34 19.62
C ARG A 320 -22.79 -0.83 19.61
N CYS A 321 -23.94 -0.33 19.19
CA CYS A 321 -24.28 1.09 19.29
C CYS A 321 -25.71 1.30 19.78
N ARG A 322 -25.91 2.40 20.49
CA ARG A 322 -27.19 2.84 21.06
C ARG A 322 -27.33 4.36 20.94
N ASN A 323 -28.56 4.84 20.91
CA ASN A 323 -28.83 6.27 21.04
C ASN A 323 -28.87 6.66 22.51
N LEU A 324 -28.20 7.76 22.88
CA LEU A 324 -28.24 8.31 24.24
C LEU A 324 -29.34 9.36 24.35
N ARG A 325 -30.29 9.15 25.28
CA ARG A 325 -31.33 10.16 25.60
C ARG A 325 -30.78 11.28 26.47
N LYS A 326 -29.86 10.95 27.38
CA LYS A 326 -29.18 11.87 28.28
C LYS A 326 -27.66 11.64 28.23
N PRO A 327 -26.97 12.19 27.21
CA PRO A 327 -25.55 11.92 27.01
C PRO A 327 -24.66 12.34 28.20
N ALA A 328 -24.97 13.48 28.81
CA ALA A 328 -24.19 14.05 29.92
C ALA A 328 -24.11 13.13 31.16
N GLU A 329 -25.18 12.38 31.47
CA GLU A 329 -25.20 11.44 32.60
C GLU A 329 -24.37 10.17 32.32
N PHE A 330 -24.20 9.81 31.05
CA PHE A 330 -23.53 8.56 30.66
C PHE A 330 -22.03 8.72 30.38
N PHE A 331 -21.53 9.94 30.16
CA PHE A 331 -20.11 10.15 29.90
C PHE A 331 -19.19 9.78 31.08
N PRO A 332 -19.49 10.14 32.35
CA PRO A 332 -18.66 9.76 33.50
C PRO A 332 -18.50 8.24 33.64
N GLU A 333 -19.54 7.48 33.30
CA GLU A 333 -19.52 6.01 33.29
C GLU A 333 -18.42 5.47 32.38
N ILE A 334 -18.18 6.10 31.23
CA ILE A 334 -17.20 5.66 30.24
C ILE A 334 -15.79 6.04 30.66
N PHE A 335 -15.60 7.23 31.23
CA PHE A 335 -14.28 7.75 31.56
C PHE A 335 -13.67 7.10 32.81
N ASP A 336 -14.47 6.90 33.85
CA ASP A 336 -13.95 6.54 35.17
C ASP A 336 -14.05 5.05 35.47
N ARG A 337 -15.01 4.35 34.86
CA ARG A 337 -15.30 2.97 35.26
C ARG A 337 -14.55 1.92 34.45
N SER A 338 -14.54 0.70 35.00
CA SER A 338 -13.97 -0.49 34.35
C SER A 338 -14.90 -1.05 33.27
N PRO A 339 -14.41 -1.88 32.33
CA PRO A 339 -15.24 -2.42 31.25
C PRO A 339 -16.50 -3.14 31.73
N LYS A 340 -16.42 -3.89 32.84
CA LYS A 340 -17.57 -4.60 33.42
C LYS A 340 -18.64 -3.65 33.96
N GLN A 341 -18.23 -2.55 34.57
CA GLN A 341 -19.15 -1.54 35.09
C GLN A 341 -19.80 -0.76 33.93
N ILE A 342 -19.03 -0.47 32.88
CA ILE A 342 -19.56 0.11 31.63
C ILE A 342 -20.57 -0.84 30.99
N ASP A 343 -20.29 -2.14 30.94
CA ASP A 343 -21.23 -3.15 30.42
C ASP A 343 -22.55 -3.16 31.18
N LYS A 344 -22.51 -3.03 32.52
CA LYS A 344 -23.72 -2.91 33.35
C LYS A 344 -24.50 -1.64 33.03
N ALA A 345 -23.84 -0.49 33.06
CA ALA A 345 -24.46 0.81 32.74
C ALA A 345 -25.02 0.82 31.31
N TRP A 346 -24.36 0.14 30.36
CA TRP A 346 -24.83 0.01 28.99
C TRP A 346 -26.12 -0.81 28.90
N ASN A 347 -26.26 -1.88 29.69
CA ASN A 347 -27.46 -2.71 29.71
C ASN A 347 -28.66 -1.97 30.31
N ASP A 348 -28.43 -1.04 31.25
CA ASP A 348 -29.47 -0.21 31.86
C ASP A 348 -30.07 0.81 30.88
N LEU A 349 -29.42 1.07 29.74
CA LEU A 349 -29.96 1.95 28.69
C LEU A 349 -31.19 1.33 28.03
N LYS A 350 -32.34 2.01 28.08
CA LYS A 350 -33.61 1.54 27.49
C LYS A 350 -33.67 1.57 25.95
N THR A 351 -32.63 2.06 25.27
CA THR A 351 -32.63 2.24 23.80
C THR A 351 -32.19 0.98 23.07
N LYS A 352 -32.79 0.73 21.89
CA LYS A 352 -32.51 -0.47 21.08
C LYS A 352 -31.06 -0.49 20.60
N GLU A 353 -30.41 -1.63 20.79
CA GLU A 353 -29.05 -1.91 20.32
C GLU A 353 -29.01 -2.20 18.82
N ARG A 354 -27.95 -1.71 18.16
CA ARG A 354 -27.68 -1.94 16.74
C ARG A 354 -26.19 -2.26 16.55
N VAL A 355 -25.86 -2.90 15.43
CA VAL A 355 -24.46 -3.17 15.07
C VAL A 355 -23.87 -1.92 14.41
N PRO A 356 -22.70 -1.43 14.86
CA PRO A 356 -22.08 -0.25 14.26
C PRO A 356 -21.43 -0.59 12.91
N ASN A 357 -21.35 0.41 12.02
CA ASN A 357 -20.83 0.23 10.65
C ASN A 357 -19.29 0.41 10.55
N GLY A 358 -18.64 0.86 11.62
CA GLY A 358 -17.19 1.08 11.66
C GLY A 358 -16.72 2.38 11.00
N ARG A 359 -17.60 3.33 10.69
CA ARG A 359 -17.23 4.63 10.08
C ARG A 359 -17.22 5.75 11.11
N ILE A 360 -16.17 6.58 11.05
CA ILE A 360 -16.00 7.82 11.81
C ILE A 360 -16.23 9.00 10.84
N ASN A 361 -16.74 10.12 11.34
CA ASN A 361 -16.92 11.34 10.55
C ASN A 361 -16.55 12.59 11.37
N SER A 362 -16.63 13.77 10.75
CA SER A 362 -16.33 15.07 11.38
C SER A 362 -17.18 15.41 12.61
N ASP A 363 -18.31 14.73 12.81
CA ASP A 363 -19.21 14.92 13.96
C ASP A 363 -18.96 13.90 15.08
N THR A 364 -17.95 13.03 14.92
CA THR A 364 -17.66 11.94 15.86
C THR A 364 -16.52 12.30 16.79
N ILE A 365 -16.78 12.26 18.10
CA ILE A 365 -15.80 12.39 19.19
C ILE A 365 -15.30 10.99 19.57
N LEU A 366 -13.98 10.82 19.69
CA LEU A 366 -13.37 9.61 20.22
C LEU A 366 -13.24 9.77 21.75
N LEU A 367 -14.00 8.99 22.52
CA LEU A 367 -14.09 9.18 23.97
C LEU A 367 -12.93 8.51 24.70
N ARG A 368 -12.80 7.19 24.54
CA ARG A 368 -11.83 6.38 25.29
C ARG A 368 -11.43 5.14 24.51
N VAL A 369 -10.15 4.80 24.58
CA VAL A 369 -9.63 3.49 24.13
C VAL A 369 -9.17 2.71 25.34
N MET A 370 -9.45 1.41 25.34
CA MET A 370 -9.00 0.48 26.35
C MET A 370 -8.29 -0.70 25.68
N ASP A 371 -7.23 -1.16 26.34
CA ASP A 371 -6.45 -2.32 25.91
C ASP A 371 -6.98 -3.65 26.50
N ARG A 372 -8.10 -3.60 27.25
CA ARG A 372 -8.74 -4.73 27.94
C ARG A 372 -10.26 -4.78 27.72
#